data_AF-A0A3Q3CSX5-F1
#
_entry.id   AF-A0A3Q3CSX5-F1
#
_cell.length_a   1.000
_cell.length_b   1.000
_cell.length_c   1.000
_cell.angle_alpha   90.00
_cell.angle_beta   90.00
_cell.angle_gamma   90.00
#
_symmetry.space_group_name_H-M   'P 1'
#
loop_
_entity.id
_entity.type
_entity.pdbx_description
1 polymer ?
#
loop_
_entity_poly.entity_id
_entity_poly.type
_entity_poly.pdbx_seq_one_letter_code
_entity_poly.pdbx_strand_id
1 'polypeptide(L)'
;MEFLIGNPFSTPVGQRIEQATNGSIQSEDWGLNMEICDIINETDEGPRDAVKAIKKRIVGNKNFREIMFALTVLETCVKNCGHRFHVLVASQEFVEGVLVRSILPKNNPPAILHDRVLSLIQSWADAFRSSSSLAGVVHVYDDLRRRGLEFPMTDLDALSPIHTPNRVRLSSTLTHFSELFNKPYQPQF
;
A
#
# COMPACT_ATOMS: atom_id res chain seq x y z
N MET A 1 -26.96 -7.19 13.15
CA MET A 1 -27.87 -7.14 11.99
C MET A 1 -27.00 -6.89 10.75
N GLU A 2 -26.44 -7.95 10.17
CA GLU A 2 -25.41 -7.90 9.09
C GLU A 2 -25.99 -8.31 7.71
N PHE A 3 -27.31 -8.34 7.57
CA PHE A 3 -28.01 -9.15 6.56
C PHE A 3 -28.13 -8.50 5.17
N LEU A 4 -27.54 -7.32 4.91
CA LEU A 4 -27.64 -6.63 3.61
C LEU A 4 -26.29 -6.07 3.11
N ILE A 5 -25.17 -6.68 3.47
CA ILE A 5 -23.89 -6.33 2.83
C ILE A 5 -23.80 -7.17 1.55
N GLY A 6 -24.09 -6.54 0.41
CA GLY A 6 -23.89 -7.15 -0.92
C GLY A 6 -22.47 -7.74 -1.04
N ASN A 7 -22.31 -8.77 -1.88
CA ASN A 7 -21.04 -9.46 -2.03
C ASN A 7 -19.90 -8.44 -2.28
N PRO A 8 -18.85 -8.37 -1.44
CA PRO A 8 -17.75 -7.42 -1.61
C PRO A 8 -17.08 -7.44 -2.99
N PHE A 9 -17.10 -8.59 -3.68
CA PHE A 9 -16.57 -8.72 -5.05
C PHE A 9 -17.52 -8.23 -6.15
N SER A 10 -18.73 -7.77 -5.82
CA SER A 10 -19.66 -7.19 -6.81
C SER A 10 -19.44 -5.70 -7.06
N THR A 11 -18.61 -5.03 -6.26
CA THR A 11 -18.25 -3.61 -6.44
C THR A 11 -17.20 -3.45 -7.55
N PRO A 12 -17.07 -2.26 -8.18
CA PRO A 12 -16.07 -2.06 -9.25
C PRO A 12 -14.65 -2.45 -8.82
N VAL A 13 -14.18 -1.95 -7.67
CA VAL A 13 -12.86 -2.31 -7.12
C VAL A 13 -12.82 -3.77 -6.65
N GLY A 14 -13.92 -4.30 -6.13
CA GLY A 14 -14.04 -5.66 -5.65
C GLY A 14 -13.84 -6.71 -6.75
N GLN A 15 -14.37 -6.46 -7.96
CA GLN A 15 -14.16 -7.33 -9.12
C GLN A 15 -12.69 -7.38 -9.53
N ARG A 16 -12.00 -6.22 -9.51
CA ARG A 16 -10.56 -6.15 -9.81
C ARG A 16 -9.73 -6.89 -8.78
N ILE A 17 -10.05 -6.72 -7.49
CA ILE A 17 -9.41 -7.46 -6.41
C ILE A 17 -9.68 -8.96 -6.56
N GLU A 18 -10.90 -9.39 -6.89
CA GLU A 18 -11.22 -10.80 -7.11
C GLU A 18 -10.36 -11.42 -8.21
N GLN A 19 -10.19 -10.71 -9.34
CA GLN A 19 -9.35 -11.13 -10.46
C GLN A 19 -7.86 -11.14 -10.10
N ALA A 20 -7.34 -10.05 -9.53
CA ALA A 20 -5.93 -9.88 -9.17
C ALA A 20 -5.45 -10.89 -8.11
N THR A 21 -6.38 -11.48 -7.37
CA THR A 21 -6.10 -12.43 -6.29
C THR A 21 -6.58 -13.84 -6.60
N ASN A 22 -6.91 -14.15 -7.86
CA ASN A 22 -7.34 -15.48 -8.27
C ASN A 22 -6.19 -16.49 -8.14
N GLY A 23 -6.39 -17.59 -7.43
CA GLY A 23 -5.34 -18.59 -7.17
C GLY A 23 -4.76 -19.27 -8.41
N SER A 24 -5.43 -19.16 -9.56
CA SER A 24 -5.03 -19.77 -10.83
C SER A 24 -4.06 -18.91 -11.67
N ILE A 25 -3.88 -17.62 -11.36
CA ILE A 25 -2.92 -16.78 -12.08
C ILE A 25 -1.49 -17.19 -11.72
N GLN A 26 -0.54 -17.03 -12.65
CA GLN A 26 0.85 -17.50 -12.48
C GLN A 26 1.72 -16.58 -11.61
N SER A 27 1.41 -15.29 -11.60
CA SER A 27 2.14 -14.24 -10.88
C SER A 27 1.21 -13.06 -10.63
N GLU A 28 1.69 -12.08 -9.86
CA GLU A 28 1.01 -10.81 -9.64
C GLU A 28 0.67 -10.13 -10.98
N ASP A 29 -0.58 -9.69 -11.09
CA ASP A 29 -1.02 -8.81 -12.16
C ASP A 29 -0.84 -7.35 -11.72
N TRP A 30 0.32 -6.78 -12.01
CA TRP A 30 0.63 -5.40 -11.66
C TRP A 30 -0.27 -4.38 -12.37
N GLY A 31 -0.80 -4.72 -13.55
CA GLY A 31 -1.77 -3.88 -14.25
C GLY A 31 -3.06 -3.76 -13.43
N LEU A 32 -3.62 -4.89 -12.99
CA LEU A 32 -4.79 -4.90 -12.11
C LEU A 32 -4.50 -4.25 -10.75
N ASN A 33 -3.31 -4.46 -10.18
CA ASN A 33 -2.95 -3.84 -8.89
C ASN A 33 -2.94 -2.31 -8.96
N MET A 34 -2.46 -1.73 -10.07
CA MET A 34 -2.48 -0.29 -10.27
C MET A 34 -3.89 0.21 -10.58
N GLU A 35 -4.67 -0.51 -11.40
CA GLU A 35 -6.09 -0.19 -11.64
C GLU A 35 -6.90 -0.16 -10.32
N ILE A 36 -6.61 -1.08 -9.38
CA ILE A 36 -7.21 -1.07 -8.04
C ILE A 36 -6.85 0.22 -7.29
N CYS A 37 -5.59 0.65 -7.33
CA CYS A 37 -5.15 1.89 -6.69
C CYS A 37 -5.84 3.12 -7.29
N ASP A 38 -5.98 3.16 -8.62
CA ASP A 38 -6.66 4.24 -9.32
C ASP A 38 -8.13 4.33 -8.85
N ILE A 39 -8.87 3.21 -8.83
CA ILE A 39 -10.27 3.20 -8.37
C ILE A 39 -10.37 3.65 -6.90
N ILE A 40 -9.45 3.23 -6.03
CA ILE A 40 -9.43 3.65 -4.62
C ILE A 40 -9.23 5.17 -4.50
N ASN A 41 -8.36 5.75 -5.31
CA ASN A 41 -8.02 7.17 -5.25
C ASN A 41 -9.09 8.05 -5.92
N GLU A 42 -9.70 7.59 -7.00
CA GLU A 42 -10.58 8.38 -7.87
C GLU A 42 -12.07 8.31 -7.47
N THR A 43 -12.47 7.37 -6.61
CA THR A 43 -13.88 7.20 -6.20
C THR A 43 -14.09 7.42 -4.71
N ASP A 44 -15.30 7.82 -4.32
CA ASP A 44 -15.64 8.08 -2.92
C ASP A 44 -15.72 6.77 -2.09
N GLU A 45 -16.24 5.72 -2.70
CA GLU A 45 -16.53 4.41 -2.11
C GLU A 45 -15.34 3.44 -2.22
N GLY A 46 -14.44 3.67 -3.19
CA GLY A 46 -13.29 2.83 -3.50
C GLY A 46 -12.51 2.35 -2.28
N PRO A 47 -12.10 3.23 -1.33
CA PRO A 47 -11.38 2.80 -0.14
C PRO A 47 -12.16 1.80 0.72
N ARG A 48 -13.46 2.04 0.95
CA ARG A 48 -14.29 1.19 1.83
C ARG A 48 -14.59 -0.15 1.18
N ASP A 49 -14.85 -0.15 -0.13
CA ASP A 49 -15.17 -1.36 -0.86
C ASP A 49 -13.94 -2.23 -1.08
N ALA A 50 -12.77 -1.63 -1.33
CA ALA A 50 -11.49 -2.35 -1.39
C ALA A 50 -11.19 -3.07 -0.07
N VAL A 51 -11.36 -2.39 1.07
CA VAL A 51 -11.15 -2.98 2.40
C VAL A 51 -12.05 -4.20 2.62
N LYS A 52 -13.32 -4.13 2.23
CA LYS A 52 -14.25 -5.27 2.33
C LYS A 52 -13.85 -6.43 1.43
N ALA A 53 -13.44 -6.16 0.20
CA ALA A 53 -13.01 -7.18 -0.76
C ALA A 53 -11.71 -7.87 -0.31
N ILE A 54 -10.71 -7.11 0.14
CA ILE A 54 -9.46 -7.63 0.70
C ILE A 54 -9.75 -8.48 1.94
N LYS A 55 -10.58 -7.99 2.87
CA LYS A 55 -11.01 -8.74 4.06
C LYS A 55 -11.66 -10.07 3.67
N LYS A 56 -12.57 -10.06 2.69
CA LYS A 56 -13.23 -11.28 2.18
C LYS A 56 -12.22 -12.28 1.61
N ARG A 57 -11.22 -11.81 0.87
CA ARG A 57 -10.20 -12.67 0.26
C ARG A 57 -9.26 -13.31 1.28
N ILE A 58 -8.95 -12.61 2.38
CA ILE A 58 -8.00 -13.08 3.40
C ILE A 58 -8.69 -13.91 4.50
N VAL A 59 -9.78 -13.41 5.07
CA VAL A 59 -10.34 -13.98 6.30
C VAL A 59 -11.08 -15.29 6.01
N GLY A 60 -10.58 -16.38 6.57
CA GLY A 60 -11.19 -17.71 6.44
C GLY A 60 -10.81 -18.45 5.14
N ASN A 61 -10.03 -17.83 4.26
CA ASN A 61 -9.53 -18.48 3.06
C ASN A 61 -8.42 -19.48 3.43
N LYS A 62 -8.42 -20.63 2.76
CA LYS A 62 -7.41 -21.70 2.93
C LYS A 62 -6.47 -21.80 1.73
N ASN A 63 -6.74 -21.06 0.66
CA ASN A 63 -5.82 -20.93 -0.45
C ASN A 63 -4.76 -19.87 -0.12
N PHE A 64 -3.60 -20.31 0.36
CA PHE A 64 -2.52 -19.40 0.76
C PHE A 64 -1.97 -18.56 -0.40
N ARG A 65 -2.08 -19.04 -1.64
CA ARG A 65 -1.67 -18.27 -2.82
C ARG A 65 -2.56 -17.05 -3.02
N GLU A 66 -3.88 -17.24 -2.91
CA GLU A 66 -4.85 -16.15 -2.95
C GLU A 66 -4.63 -15.13 -1.83
N ILE A 67 -4.31 -15.62 -0.62
CA ILE A 67 -4.00 -14.74 0.52
C ILE A 67 -2.72 -13.93 0.23
N MET A 68 -1.67 -14.55 -0.29
CA MET A 68 -0.43 -13.85 -0.64
C MET A 68 -0.65 -12.77 -1.69
N PHE A 69 -1.42 -13.05 -2.75
CA PHE A 69 -1.79 -12.02 -3.72
C PHE A 69 -2.60 -10.89 -3.10
N ALA A 70 -3.55 -11.19 -2.19
CA ALA A 70 -4.30 -10.16 -1.49
C ALA A 70 -3.43 -9.29 -0.59
N LEU A 71 -2.41 -9.86 0.06
CA LEU A 71 -1.42 -9.11 0.84
C LEU A 71 -0.56 -8.21 -0.07
N THR A 72 -0.22 -8.66 -1.28
CA THR A 72 0.50 -7.83 -2.25
C THR A 72 -0.37 -6.69 -2.80
N VAL A 73 -1.63 -6.95 -3.12
CA VAL A 73 -2.60 -5.88 -3.47
C VAL A 73 -2.69 -4.87 -2.34
N LEU A 74 -2.87 -5.34 -1.11
CA LEU A 74 -3.00 -4.49 0.07
C LEU A 74 -1.74 -3.64 0.32
N GLU A 75 -0.54 -4.21 0.21
CA GLU A 75 0.72 -3.47 0.30
C GLU A 75 0.81 -2.39 -0.80
N THR A 76 0.47 -2.76 -2.03
CA THR A 76 0.49 -1.86 -3.19
C THR A 76 -0.46 -0.68 -2.95
N CYS A 77 -1.66 -0.93 -2.44
CA CYS A 77 -2.63 0.11 -2.10
C CYS A 77 -2.11 1.02 -0.98
N VAL A 78 -1.46 0.48 0.06
CA VAL A 78 -0.87 1.33 1.11
C VAL A 78 0.22 2.25 0.55
N LYS A 79 1.04 1.76 -0.38
CA LYS A 79 2.12 2.51 -1.02
C LYS A 79 1.62 3.58 -2.01
N ASN A 80 0.48 3.36 -2.68
CA ASN A 80 0.02 4.20 -3.80
C ASN A 80 -1.29 4.95 -3.54
N CYS A 81 -2.01 4.65 -2.46
CA CYS A 81 -3.26 5.33 -2.11
C CYS A 81 -3.06 6.38 -1.02
N GLY A 82 -4.03 7.29 -0.93
CA GLY A 82 -4.00 8.37 0.03
C GLY A 82 -4.56 8.03 1.42
N HIS A 83 -4.56 9.05 2.28
CA HIS A 83 -4.97 8.98 3.68
C HIS A 83 -6.37 8.37 3.90
N ARG A 84 -7.31 8.59 2.97
CA ARG A 84 -8.67 8.02 3.01
C ARG A 84 -8.68 6.49 3.08
N PHE A 85 -7.70 5.84 2.45
CA PHE A 85 -7.52 4.38 2.53
C PHE A 85 -6.73 4.00 3.79
N HIS A 86 -5.65 4.73 4.09
CA HIS A 86 -4.77 4.45 5.24
C HIS A 86 -5.53 4.39 6.57
N VAL A 87 -6.45 5.31 6.83
CA VAL A 87 -7.25 5.32 8.08
C VAL A 87 -8.08 4.05 8.27
N LEU A 88 -8.46 3.38 7.18
CA LEU A 88 -9.23 2.14 7.24
C LEU A 88 -8.31 0.94 7.53
N VAL A 89 -7.21 0.81 6.79
CA VAL A 89 -6.32 -0.36 6.88
C VAL A 89 -5.31 -0.30 8.03
N ALA A 90 -5.01 0.90 8.55
CA ALA A 90 -4.19 1.07 9.74
C ALA A 90 -5.02 1.03 11.05
N SER A 91 -6.34 0.85 10.97
CA SER A 91 -7.18 0.70 12.16
C SER A 91 -6.84 -0.58 12.91
N GLN A 92 -6.91 -0.54 14.25
CA GLN A 92 -6.67 -1.73 15.08
C GLN A 92 -7.62 -2.87 14.71
N GLU A 93 -8.90 -2.57 14.44
CA GLU A 93 -9.89 -3.56 13.99
C GLU A 93 -9.47 -4.27 12.71
N PHE A 94 -8.99 -3.54 11.70
CA PHE A 94 -8.55 -4.16 10.45
C PHE A 94 -7.28 -4.98 10.65
N VAL A 95 -6.27 -4.43 11.32
CA VAL A 95 -4.98 -5.11 11.51
C VAL A 95 -5.16 -6.39 12.34
N GLU A 96 -5.89 -6.34 13.45
CA GLU A 96 -6.17 -7.54 14.27
C GLU A 96 -7.11 -8.51 13.54
N GLY A 97 -8.21 -7.99 12.99
CA GLY A 97 -9.29 -8.78 12.41
C GLY A 97 -8.96 -9.43 11.08
N VAL A 98 -7.99 -8.88 10.33
CA VAL A 98 -7.57 -9.38 9.02
C VAL A 98 -6.15 -9.94 9.07
N LEU A 99 -5.17 -9.11 9.42
CA LEU A 99 -3.75 -9.48 9.34
C LEU A 99 -3.38 -10.47 10.44
N VAL A 100 -3.49 -10.09 11.71
CA VAL A 100 -3.15 -10.97 12.85
C VAL A 100 -4.04 -12.22 12.84
N ARG A 101 -5.34 -12.06 12.56
CA ARG A 101 -6.26 -13.18 12.43
C ARG A 101 -5.82 -14.19 11.38
N SER A 102 -5.21 -13.77 10.27
CA SER A 102 -4.78 -14.69 9.19
C SER A 102 -3.65 -15.62 9.63
N ILE A 103 -2.80 -15.19 10.59
CA ILE A 103 -1.63 -15.93 11.05
C ILE A 103 -1.81 -16.65 12.39
N LEU A 104 -3.02 -16.67 12.94
CA LEU A 104 -3.29 -17.41 14.18
C LEU A 104 -2.98 -18.91 14.02
N PRO A 105 -2.46 -19.59 15.07
CA PRO A 105 -2.11 -21.02 15.01
C PRO A 105 -3.24 -21.92 14.48
N LYS A 106 -4.50 -21.61 14.82
CA LYS A 106 -5.69 -22.34 14.35
C LYS A 106 -5.87 -22.36 12.83
N ASN A 107 -5.25 -21.42 12.11
CA ASN A 107 -5.30 -21.38 10.65
C ASN A 107 -4.21 -22.21 9.99
N ASN A 108 -3.18 -22.61 10.76
CA ASN A 108 -2.00 -23.33 10.32
C ASN A 108 -1.32 -22.68 9.07
N PRO A 109 -0.96 -21.38 9.13
CA PRO A 109 -0.34 -20.70 8.00
C PRO A 109 1.07 -21.25 7.73
N PRO A 110 1.54 -21.29 6.47
CA PRO A 110 2.93 -21.55 6.18
C PRO A 110 3.81 -20.41 6.69
N ALA A 111 5.07 -20.70 7.03
CA ALA A 111 6.01 -19.71 7.58
C ALA A 111 6.14 -18.44 6.70
N ILE A 112 6.19 -18.61 5.38
CA ILE A 112 6.27 -17.48 4.44
C ILE A 112 5.08 -16.50 4.56
N LEU A 113 3.88 -17.00 4.84
CA LEU A 113 2.71 -16.15 5.06
C LEU A 113 2.81 -15.43 6.41
N HIS A 114 3.28 -16.14 7.43
CA HIS A 114 3.52 -15.58 8.75
C HIS A 114 4.49 -14.39 8.68
N ASP A 115 5.66 -14.61 8.08
CA ASP A 115 6.70 -13.59 7.92
C ASP A 115 6.20 -12.41 7.10
N ARG A 116 5.48 -12.66 5.99
CA ARG A 116 4.92 -11.60 5.15
C ARG A 116 3.97 -10.69 5.92
N VAL A 117 3.08 -11.26 6.74
CA VAL A 117 2.14 -10.48 7.55
C VAL A 117 2.86 -9.66 8.61
N LEU A 118 3.83 -10.25 9.31
CA LEU A 118 4.61 -9.52 10.32
C LEU A 118 5.42 -8.38 9.70
N SER A 119 6.04 -8.59 8.53
CA SER A 119 6.75 -7.54 7.81
C SER A 119 5.84 -6.37 7.44
N LEU A 120 4.59 -6.63 7.02
CA LEU A 120 3.63 -5.56 6.72
C LEU A 120 3.24 -4.78 7.96
N ILE A 121 2.92 -5.46 9.06
CA ILE A 121 2.57 -4.82 10.34
C ILE A 121 3.71 -3.93 10.83
N GLN A 122 4.95 -4.44 10.81
CA GLN A 122 6.13 -3.68 11.20
C GLN A 122 6.35 -2.46 10.30
N SER A 123 6.37 -2.67 8.98
CA SER A 123 6.63 -1.59 8.02
C SER A 123 5.62 -0.46 8.13
N TRP A 124 4.34 -0.78 8.34
CA TRP A 124 3.29 0.22 8.51
C TRP A 124 3.33 0.88 9.87
N ALA A 125 3.65 0.14 10.94
CA ALA A 125 3.87 0.72 12.27
C ALA A 125 5.00 1.76 12.23
N ASP A 126 6.09 1.47 11.53
CA ASP A 126 7.21 2.40 11.40
C ASP A 126 6.87 3.58 10.49
N ALA A 127 6.22 3.35 9.35
CA ALA A 127 5.81 4.41 8.42
C ALA A 127 4.75 5.37 9.02
N PHE A 128 3.85 4.86 9.87
CA PHE A 128 2.72 5.63 10.40
C PHE A 128 2.89 6.08 11.85
N ARG A 129 4.03 5.81 12.48
CA ARG A 129 4.29 6.10 13.90
C ARG A 129 4.03 7.55 14.31
N SER A 130 4.28 8.51 13.42
CA SER A 130 4.10 9.94 13.66
C SER A 130 2.68 10.45 13.35
N SER A 131 1.76 9.61 12.89
CA SER A 131 0.41 10.00 12.49
C SER A 131 -0.63 9.44 13.47
N SER A 132 -1.17 10.32 14.33
CA SER A 132 -2.13 9.93 15.37
C SER A 132 -3.39 9.26 14.82
N SER A 133 -3.87 9.69 13.65
CA SER A 133 -5.00 9.10 12.93
C SER A 133 -4.74 7.67 12.43
N LEU A 134 -3.48 7.21 12.41
CA LEU A 134 -3.06 5.91 11.90
C LEU A 134 -2.40 5.04 12.99
N ALA A 135 -2.54 5.41 14.27
CA ALA A 135 -1.86 4.76 15.39
C ALA A 135 -2.32 3.32 15.65
N GLY A 136 -3.44 2.86 15.06
CA GLY A 136 -3.98 1.52 15.29
C GLY A 136 -2.98 0.40 14.98
N VAL A 137 -2.29 0.46 13.85
CA VAL A 137 -1.26 -0.54 13.49
C VAL A 137 -0.04 -0.48 14.42
N VAL A 138 0.30 0.71 14.93
CA VAL A 138 1.39 0.91 15.89
C VAL A 138 1.06 0.21 17.21
N HIS A 139 -0.17 0.39 17.70
CA HIS A 139 -0.63 -0.28 18.92
C HIS A 139 -0.58 -1.80 18.80
N VAL A 140 -1.02 -2.34 17.66
CA VAL A 140 -0.97 -3.79 17.42
C VAL A 140 0.47 -4.29 17.35
N TYR A 141 1.35 -3.60 16.62
CA TYR A 141 2.78 -3.96 16.55
C TYR A 141 3.42 -3.98 17.95
N ASP A 142 3.25 -2.91 18.73
CA ASP A 142 3.84 -2.80 20.06
C ASP A 142 3.24 -3.84 21.03
N ASP A 143 1.96 -4.19 20.90
CA ASP A 143 1.34 -5.26 21.69
C ASP A 143 1.90 -6.65 21.37
N LEU A 144 2.02 -6.99 20.09
CA LEU A 144 2.59 -8.26 19.66
C LEU A 144 4.03 -8.42 20.16
N ARG A 145 4.84 -7.36 20.08
CA ARG A 145 6.20 -7.37 20.62
C ARG A 145 6.23 -7.51 22.13
N ARG A 146 5.37 -6.81 22.86
CA ARG A 146 5.25 -6.97 24.33
C ARG A 146 4.86 -8.39 24.74
N ARG A 147 4.14 -9.11 23.89
CA ARG A 147 3.76 -10.53 24.09
C ARG A 147 4.84 -11.52 23.65
N GLY A 148 6.00 -11.03 23.22
CA GLY A 148 7.15 -11.85 22.85
C GLY A 148 7.15 -12.36 21.41
N LEU A 149 6.30 -11.81 20.53
CA LEU A 149 6.33 -12.18 19.11
C LEU A 149 7.56 -11.55 18.45
N GLU A 150 8.37 -12.40 17.82
CA GLU A 150 9.53 -11.95 17.03
C GLU A 150 9.07 -11.51 15.64
N PHE A 151 9.56 -10.35 15.21
CA PHE A 151 9.33 -9.82 13.87
C PHE A 151 10.57 -10.09 13.01
N PRO A 152 10.38 -10.31 11.70
CA PRO A 152 11.51 -10.53 10.79
C PRO A 152 12.44 -9.31 10.78
N MET A 153 13.71 -9.55 10.45
CA MET A 153 14.63 -8.44 10.24
C MET A 153 14.13 -7.56 9.10
N THR A 154 14.11 -6.24 9.32
CA THR A 154 13.79 -5.28 8.27
C THR A 154 14.81 -5.43 7.15
N ASP A 155 14.34 -5.83 5.97
CA ASP A 155 15.18 -5.87 4.77
C ASP A 155 15.47 -4.43 4.33
N LEU A 156 16.64 -3.92 4.71
CA LEU A 156 17.09 -2.58 4.36
C LEU A 156 17.30 -2.41 2.85
N ASP A 157 17.49 -3.50 2.10
CA ASP A 157 17.66 -3.46 0.63
C ASP A 157 16.33 -3.24 -0.10
N ALA A 158 15.20 -3.59 0.54
CA ALA A 158 13.85 -3.27 0.05
C ALA A 158 13.43 -1.81 0.30
N LEU A 159 14.16 -1.09 1.17
CA LEU A 159 14.00 0.34 1.38
C LEU A 159 14.81 1.08 0.31
N SER A 160 14.26 1.19 -0.90
CA SER A 160 14.84 2.06 -1.92
C SER A 160 15.02 3.47 -1.32
N PRO A 161 16.24 4.02 -1.25
CA PRO A 161 16.47 5.34 -0.68
C PRO A 161 15.65 6.36 -1.45
N ILE A 162 14.82 7.14 -0.75
CA ILE A 162 14.11 8.28 -1.34
C ILE A 162 15.18 9.30 -1.77
N HIS A 163 15.66 9.16 -3.01
CA HIS A 163 16.36 10.22 -3.71
C HIS A 163 15.29 11.19 -4.20
N THR A 164 14.83 12.08 -3.32
CA THR A 164 14.22 13.32 -3.82
C THR A 164 15.39 14.18 -4.32
N PRO A 165 15.57 14.38 -5.64
CA PRO A 165 16.54 15.36 -6.09
C PRO A 165 16.14 16.71 -5.48
N ASN A 166 17.10 17.37 -4.83
CA ASN A 166 16.90 18.73 -4.36
C ASN A 166 16.41 19.56 -5.55
N ARG A 167 15.23 20.19 -5.40
CA ARG A 167 14.73 21.15 -6.37
C ARG A 167 15.79 22.23 -6.51
N VAL A 168 16.58 22.16 -7.58
CA VAL A 168 17.52 23.22 -7.93
C VAL A 168 16.65 24.46 -8.10
N ARG A 169 16.69 25.38 -7.13
CA ARG A 169 16.13 26.70 -7.32
C ARG A 169 16.91 27.28 -8.49
N LEU A 170 16.26 27.45 -9.63
CA LEU A 170 16.77 28.27 -10.72
C LEU A 170 16.96 29.68 -10.14
N SER A 171 18.15 29.94 -9.61
CA SER A 171 18.63 31.28 -9.32
C SER A 171 18.74 31.98 -10.67
N SER A 172 18.09 33.13 -10.76
CA SER A 172 18.01 33.98 -11.93
C SER A 172 19.40 34.39 -12.45
N THR A 173 19.86 33.73 -13.51
CA THR A 173 20.93 34.25 -14.40
C THR A 173 20.49 34.19 -15.86
N LEU A 174 19.26 34.67 -16.14
CA LEU A 174 18.76 34.91 -17.50
C LEU A 174 18.96 36.36 -17.96
N THR A 175 19.98 37.04 -17.44
CA THR A 175 20.34 38.41 -17.90
C THR A 175 21.55 38.45 -18.83
N HIS A 176 22.19 37.32 -19.14
CA HIS A 176 23.38 37.31 -20.00
C HIS A 176 23.15 36.79 -21.44
N PHE A 177 21.96 36.23 -21.74
CA PHE A 177 21.65 35.71 -23.08
C PHE A 177 21.02 36.73 -24.03
N SER A 178 20.62 37.91 -23.55
CA SER A 178 20.01 38.97 -24.38
C SER A 178 21.02 39.90 -25.07
N GLU A 179 22.29 39.89 -24.66
CA GLU A 179 23.32 40.77 -25.26
C GLU A 179 23.98 40.18 -26.52
N LEU A 180 23.83 38.87 -26.76
CA LEU A 180 24.48 38.18 -27.88
C LEU A 180 23.68 38.21 -29.20
N PHE A 181 22.43 38.68 -29.19
CA PHE A 181 21.55 38.67 -30.37
C PHE A 181 21.18 40.06 -30.91
N ASN A 182 21.78 41.15 -30.39
CA ASN A 182 21.35 42.51 -30.74
C ASN A 182 22.47 43.45 -31.22
N LYS A 183 23.56 42.93 -31.79
CA LYS A 183 24.54 43.79 -32.48
C LYS A 183 24.15 43.95 -33.96
N PRO A 184 23.88 45.17 -34.45
CA PRO A 184 23.65 45.41 -35.87
C PRO A 184 24.95 45.19 -36.67
N TYR A 185 24.83 44.49 -37.79
CA TYR A 185 25.89 44.24 -38.76
C TYR A 185 26.31 45.56 -39.43
N GLN A 186 27.59 45.92 -39.37
CA GLN A 186 28.16 47.01 -40.19
C GLN A 186 29.16 46.42 -41.20
N PRO A 187 28.96 46.64 -42.51
CA PRO A 187 29.93 46.21 -43.52
C PRO A 187 31.17 47.12 -43.51
N GLN A 188 32.34 46.50 -43.66
CA GLN A 188 33.63 47.16 -43.71
C GLN A 188 33.88 47.79 -45.07
N PHE A 189 34.23 49.08 -45.09
CA PHE A 189 35.05 49.71 -46.12
C PHE A 189 36.11 50.57 -45.42
#